data_AF-A0A3N5K919-F1
#
_entry.id   AF-A0A3N5K919-F1
#
_cell.length_a   1.000
_cell.length_b   1.000
_cell.length_c   1.000
_cell.angle_alpha   90.00
_cell.angle_beta   90.00
_cell.angle_gamma   90.00
#
_symmetry.space_group_name_H-M   'P 1'
#
loop_
_entity.id
_entity.type
_entity.pdbx_description
1 polymer ?
#
loop_
_entity_poly.entity_id
_entity_poly.type
_entity_poly.pdbx_seq_one_letter_code
_entity_poly.pdbx_strand_id
1 'polypeptide(L)'
;MHEPKVRRSFGTTDGGHGGGQRERRSNMGIGSGVRRVVGVGVAIALCLAVLTVTAGQSAAGTVIRMGHVGYPGSLLAVANDEFAKRVNEALKGKYEVKVFHSSQLGSDEEMLRGIRVGMLEMFQPSTIMSTVDPKFGVFEMPYLFKDRAHIKKVAEDAQVRTALFDPLSEKGLRLLGMWENGFRVITN
;
A
#
# COMPACT_ATOMS: atom_id res chain seq x y z
N MET A 1 7.92 11.09 57.13
CA MET A 1 7.36 11.74 58.33
C MET A 1 8.25 12.91 58.70
N HIS A 2 7.84 14.13 58.33
CA HIS A 2 8.01 15.42 59.04
C HIS A 2 7.88 16.58 58.05
N GLU A 3 6.65 17.09 57.92
CA GLU A 3 6.39 18.53 57.78
C GLU A 3 6.46 19.17 59.21
N PRO A 4 6.44 20.52 59.44
CA PRO A 4 5.74 21.54 58.65
C PRO A 4 6.25 23.02 58.65
N LYS A 5 5.62 23.84 57.76
CA LYS A 5 5.20 25.27 57.88
C LYS A 5 6.30 26.36 58.07
N VAL A 6 6.24 27.58 57.53
CA VAL A 6 5.22 28.65 57.72
C VAL A 6 5.41 29.78 56.66
N ARG A 7 4.28 30.35 56.20
CA ARG A 7 4.06 31.57 55.36
C ARG A 7 4.47 32.90 56.00
N ARG A 8 4.71 33.95 55.17
CA ARG A 8 4.10 35.32 55.16
C ARG A 8 4.90 36.27 54.21
N SER A 9 4.30 36.88 53.17
CA SER A 9 3.55 38.17 53.12
C SER A 9 4.46 39.43 53.19
N PHE A 10 4.78 40.09 52.06
CA PHE A 10 4.14 41.29 51.43
C PHE A 10 4.64 42.67 51.92
N GLY A 11 4.95 43.58 50.97
CA GLY A 11 5.03 45.05 51.12
C GLY A 11 6.28 45.70 50.47
N THR A 12 6.20 46.38 49.30
CA THR A 12 6.07 47.86 49.06
C THR A 12 7.29 48.67 49.55
N THR A 13 7.90 49.68 48.88
CA THR A 13 7.56 50.68 47.84
C THR A 13 8.86 51.46 47.51
N ASP A 14 9.14 51.79 46.25
CA ASP A 14 9.11 53.15 45.63
C ASP A 14 10.41 54.00 45.72
N GLY A 15 10.70 54.75 44.65
CA GLY A 15 11.81 55.71 44.55
C GLY A 15 12.28 55.99 43.12
N GLY A 16 11.58 56.87 42.39
CA GLY A 16 11.96 57.31 41.03
C GLY A 16 12.92 58.52 40.95
N HIS A 17 13.37 58.89 39.74
CA HIS A 17 13.58 60.30 39.30
C HIS A 17 14.06 60.43 37.83
N GLY A 18 13.58 61.49 37.17
CA GLY A 18 14.13 62.13 35.94
C GLY A 18 13.45 61.68 34.63
N GLY A 19 12.78 62.51 33.82
CA GLY A 19 12.86 63.96 33.60
C GLY A 19 13.05 64.18 32.09
N GLY A 20 12.05 64.73 31.38
CA GLY A 20 12.17 65.01 29.95
C GLY A 20 10.85 65.40 29.27
N GLN A 21 10.68 66.69 29.02
CA GLN A 21 9.50 67.34 28.46
C GLN A 21 9.40 67.22 26.92
N ARG A 22 8.15 67.17 26.45
CA ARG A 22 7.60 67.74 25.19
C ARG A 22 8.03 67.13 23.86
N GLU A 23 7.06 66.49 23.20
CA GLU A 23 6.56 67.02 21.92
C GLU A 23 5.09 66.64 21.71
N ARG A 24 4.22 67.65 21.64
CA ARG A 24 2.86 67.50 21.12
C ARG A 24 2.95 67.50 19.61
N ARG A 25 2.60 66.39 18.96
CA ARG A 25 2.06 66.41 17.59
C ARG A 25 0.74 65.65 17.56
N SER A 26 -0.32 66.44 17.61
CA SER A 26 -1.56 66.14 16.90
C SER A 26 -1.22 65.97 15.41
N ASN A 27 -1.60 64.84 14.78
CA ASN A 27 -2.70 64.88 13.81
C ASN A 27 -3.01 63.51 13.18
N MET A 28 -4.28 63.40 12.80
CA MET A 28 -4.84 62.61 11.71
C MET A 28 -4.92 61.09 11.85
N GLY A 29 -6.13 60.63 12.19
CA GLY A 29 -6.55 59.24 12.04
C GLY A 29 -6.55 58.81 10.57
N ILE A 30 -5.95 57.67 10.29
CA ILE A 30 -6.19 56.90 9.08
C ILE A 30 -7.33 55.93 9.40
N GLY A 31 -8.46 56.12 8.73
CA GLY A 31 -9.74 55.50 9.02
C GLY A 31 -9.69 53.99 9.22
N SER A 32 -10.38 53.53 10.27
CA SER A 32 -10.62 52.13 10.62
C SER A 32 -11.27 51.29 9.51
N GLY A 33 -11.79 51.91 8.45
CA GLY A 33 -12.35 51.25 7.27
C GLY A 33 -11.32 50.56 6.38
N VAL A 34 -10.14 51.16 6.17
CA VAL A 34 -9.13 50.62 5.23
C VAL A 34 -8.45 49.36 5.80
N ARG A 35 -8.24 49.31 7.12
CA ARG A 35 -7.69 48.14 7.83
C ARG A 35 -8.61 46.92 7.80
N ARG A 36 -9.94 47.13 7.79
CA ARG A 36 -10.93 46.05 7.68
C ARG A 36 -11.00 45.46 6.28
N VAL A 37 -10.91 46.28 5.24
CA VAL A 37 -10.96 45.83 3.84
C VAL A 37 -9.72 45.04 3.45
N VAL A 38 -8.53 45.44 3.93
CA VAL A 38 -7.28 44.69 3.72
C VAL A 38 -7.28 43.36 4.48
N GLY A 39 -7.78 43.33 5.73
CA GLY A 39 -7.89 42.09 6.52
C GLY A 39 -8.87 41.07 5.94
N VAL A 40 -9.99 41.52 5.37
CA VAL A 40 -10.97 40.66 4.69
C VAL A 40 -10.44 40.15 3.34
N GLY A 41 -9.71 40.98 2.58
CA GLY A 41 -9.09 40.56 1.32
C GLY A 41 -8.01 39.48 1.50
N VAL A 42 -7.20 39.58 2.55
CA VAL A 42 -6.18 38.56 2.89
C VAL A 42 -6.82 37.27 3.38
N ALA A 43 -7.90 37.34 4.17
CA ALA A 43 -8.62 36.15 4.64
C ALA A 43 -9.33 35.40 3.49
N ILE A 44 -9.90 36.11 2.52
CA ILE A 44 -10.52 35.50 1.34
C ILE A 44 -9.47 34.88 0.41
N ALA A 45 -8.32 35.54 0.22
CA ALA A 45 -7.21 35.00 -0.56
C ALA A 45 -6.59 33.73 0.09
N LEU A 46 -6.48 33.70 1.43
CA LEU A 46 -6.05 32.50 2.15
C LEU A 46 -7.08 31.36 2.08
N CYS A 47 -8.37 31.66 2.16
CA CYS A 47 -9.41 30.65 1.98
C CYS A 47 -9.43 30.07 0.55
N LEU A 48 -9.22 30.90 -0.49
CA LEU A 48 -9.10 30.41 -1.88
C LEU A 48 -7.80 29.62 -2.11
N ALA A 49 -6.70 29.97 -1.43
CA ALA A 49 -5.45 29.21 -1.50
C ALA A 49 -5.57 27.83 -0.80
N VAL A 50 -6.34 27.74 0.29
CA VAL A 50 -6.61 26.46 0.97
C VAL A 50 -7.57 25.57 0.17
N LEU A 51 -8.51 26.15 -0.57
CA LEU A 51 -9.45 25.42 -1.44
C LEU A 51 -8.81 24.86 -2.73
N THR A 52 -7.66 25.38 -3.17
CA THR A 52 -6.97 24.90 -4.38
C THR A 52 -5.96 23.77 -4.10
N VAL A 53 -5.52 23.60 -2.84
CA VAL A 53 -4.57 22.55 -2.45
C VAL A 53 -5.23 21.17 -2.28
N THR A 54 -6.56 21.09 -2.12
CA THR A 54 -7.28 19.81 -1.94
C THR A 54 -7.65 19.12 -3.26
N ALA A 55 -7.48 19.77 -4.41
CA ALA A 55 -7.86 19.21 -5.72
C ALA A 55 -6.83 18.24 -6.33
N GLY A 56 -5.66 18.06 -5.70
CA GLY A 56 -4.54 17.29 -6.23
C GLY A 56 -4.25 15.96 -5.55
N GLN A 57 -5.07 15.53 -4.58
CA GLN A 57 -4.85 14.24 -3.91
C GLN A 57 -5.38 13.13 -4.81
N SER A 58 -4.55 12.70 -5.77
CA SER A 58 -4.77 11.44 -6.49
C SER A 58 -4.99 10.36 -5.42
N ALA A 59 -6.18 9.77 -5.40
CA ALA A 59 -6.48 8.67 -4.51
C ALA A 59 -5.38 7.61 -4.70
N ALA A 60 -4.63 7.32 -3.63
CA ALA A 60 -3.64 6.26 -3.68
C ALA A 60 -4.34 4.96 -4.09
N GLY A 61 -3.92 4.36 -5.20
CA GLY A 61 -4.50 3.11 -5.67
C GLY A 61 -4.42 2.03 -4.60
N THR A 62 -5.45 1.20 -4.48
CA THR A 62 -5.43 0.11 -3.52
C THR A 62 -4.30 -0.87 -3.87
N VAL A 63 -3.42 -1.12 -2.91
CA VAL A 63 -2.29 -2.03 -3.09
C VAL A 63 -2.77 -3.48 -3.04
N ILE A 64 -2.39 -4.27 -4.05
CA ILE A 64 -2.57 -5.72 -4.12
C ILE A 64 -1.19 -6.35 -3.85
N ARG A 65 -1.06 -7.08 -2.75
CA ARG A 65 0.20 -7.75 -2.41
C ARG A 65 0.24 -9.11 -3.09
N MET A 66 1.29 -9.36 -3.85
CA MET A 66 1.54 -10.60 -4.57
C MET A 66 2.80 -11.28 -4.01
N GLY A 67 2.63 -12.41 -3.33
CA GLY A 67 3.74 -13.14 -2.71
C GLY A 67 4.26 -14.32 -3.53
N HIS A 68 5.56 -14.60 -3.44
CA HIS A 68 6.17 -15.86 -3.88
C HIS A 68 7.42 -16.22 -3.06
N VAL A 69 7.78 -17.52 -3.06
CA VAL A 69 8.92 -18.04 -2.29
C VAL A 69 10.29 -17.86 -2.97
N GLY A 70 10.31 -17.63 -4.29
CA GLY A 70 11.55 -17.49 -5.07
C GLY A 70 12.43 -16.32 -4.65
N TYR A 71 13.75 -16.47 -4.79
CA TYR A 71 14.74 -15.41 -4.53
C TYR A 71 14.77 -14.36 -5.66
N PRO A 72 15.33 -13.15 -5.44
CA PRO A 72 15.46 -12.13 -6.49
C PRO A 72 16.19 -12.65 -7.73
N GLY A 73 15.64 -12.42 -8.92
CA GLY A 73 16.21 -12.91 -10.18
C GLY A 73 15.92 -14.39 -10.50
N SER A 74 15.26 -15.12 -9.61
CA SER A 74 14.71 -16.44 -9.96
C SER A 74 13.61 -16.33 -11.02
N LEU A 75 13.28 -17.45 -11.68
CA LEU A 75 12.19 -17.49 -12.66
C LEU A 75 10.86 -17.02 -12.07
N LEU A 76 10.60 -17.34 -10.79
CA LEU A 76 9.47 -16.82 -10.02
C LEU A 76 9.47 -15.29 -9.99
N ALA A 77 10.59 -14.68 -9.58
CA ALA A 77 10.70 -13.22 -9.51
C ALA A 77 10.47 -12.57 -10.88
N VAL A 78 11.14 -13.05 -11.92
CA VAL A 78 11.01 -12.51 -13.28
C VAL A 78 9.57 -12.57 -13.78
N ALA A 79 8.88 -13.69 -13.57
CA ALA A 79 7.49 -13.85 -13.99
C ALA A 79 6.53 -12.93 -13.23
N ASN A 80 6.70 -12.80 -11.91
CA ASN A 80 5.83 -11.98 -11.07
C ASN A 80 6.06 -10.48 -11.32
N ASP A 81 7.31 -10.06 -11.52
CA ASP A 81 7.66 -8.67 -11.84
C ASP A 81 7.08 -8.25 -13.20
N GLU A 82 7.20 -9.10 -14.22
CA GLU A 82 6.61 -8.84 -15.54
C GLU A 82 5.07 -8.83 -15.49
N PHE A 83 4.46 -9.72 -14.72
CA PHE A 83 3.02 -9.70 -14.47
C PHE A 83 2.59 -8.38 -13.81
N ALA A 84 3.24 -7.99 -12.72
CA ALA A 84 2.93 -6.77 -11.98
C ALA A 84 3.07 -5.53 -12.87
N LYS A 85 4.15 -5.45 -13.67
CA LYS A 85 4.35 -4.37 -14.64
C LYS A 85 3.16 -4.24 -15.61
N ARG A 86 2.81 -5.32 -16.32
CA ARG A 86 1.72 -5.31 -17.31
C ARG A 86 0.36 -4.97 -16.70
N VAL A 87 0.09 -5.52 -15.52
CA VAL A 87 -1.16 -5.30 -14.81
C VAL A 87 -1.23 -3.85 -14.32
N ASN A 88 -0.16 -3.30 -13.76
CA ASN A 88 -0.12 -1.91 -13.29
C ASN A 88 -0.28 -0.91 -14.46
N GLU A 89 0.33 -1.18 -15.61
CA GLU A 89 0.11 -0.40 -16.85
C GLU A 89 -1.37 -0.42 -17.27
N ALA A 90 -2.03 -1.57 -17.19
CA ALA A 90 -3.44 -1.72 -17.54
C ALA A 90 -4.40 -1.08 -16.53
N LEU A 91 -4.05 -1.09 -15.24
CA LEU A 91 -4.89 -0.61 -14.13
C LEU A 91 -4.93 0.92 -14.01
N LYS A 92 -4.00 1.64 -14.66
CA LYS A 92 -3.95 3.11 -14.69
C LYS A 92 -4.06 3.75 -13.30
N GLY A 93 -3.41 3.15 -12.31
CA GLY A 93 -3.33 3.67 -10.94
C GLY A 93 -4.55 3.40 -10.05
N LYS A 94 -5.60 2.71 -10.53
CA LYS A 94 -6.75 2.34 -9.67
C LYS A 94 -6.36 1.32 -8.58
N TYR A 95 -5.49 0.39 -8.94
CA TYR A 95 -4.85 -0.57 -8.05
C TYR A 95 -3.37 -0.63 -8.38
N GLU A 96 -2.55 -1.08 -7.43
CA GLU A 96 -1.12 -1.28 -7.59
C GLU A 96 -0.73 -2.68 -7.11
N VAL A 97 -0.29 -3.55 -8.02
CA VAL A 97 0.30 -4.85 -7.68
C VAL A 97 1.74 -4.64 -7.22
N LYS A 98 2.04 -5.06 -5.99
CA LYS A 98 3.39 -5.09 -5.41
C LYS A 98 3.83 -6.53 -5.17
N VAL A 99 5.00 -6.88 -5.70
CA VAL A 99 5.59 -8.22 -5.59
C VAL A 99 6.45 -8.31 -4.34
N PHE A 100 6.29 -9.40 -3.59
CA PHE A 100 7.05 -9.73 -2.39
C PHE A 100 7.71 -11.09 -2.58
N HIS A 101 9.03 -11.08 -2.73
CA HIS A 101 9.83 -12.27 -3.02
C HIS A 101 10.32 -12.94 -1.73
N SER A 102 11.07 -14.05 -1.86
CA SER A 102 11.78 -14.71 -0.76
C SER A 102 10.93 -14.97 0.47
N SER A 103 9.66 -15.33 0.27
CA SER A 103 8.74 -15.65 1.37
C SER A 103 8.55 -14.49 2.36
N GLN A 104 8.71 -13.24 1.92
CA GLN A 104 8.48 -12.03 2.74
C GLN A 104 7.06 -11.98 3.34
N LEU A 105 6.09 -12.63 2.68
CA LEU A 105 4.70 -12.75 3.14
C LEU A 105 4.38 -14.13 3.75
N GLY A 106 5.40 -14.94 4.01
CA GLY A 106 5.28 -16.32 4.50
C GLY A 106 5.61 -17.38 3.46
N SER A 107 5.60 -18.64 3.90
CA SER A 107 5.68 -19.83 3.06
C SER A 107 4.45 -19.98 2.15
N ASP A 108 4.53 -20.85 1.14
CA ASP A 108 3.40 -21.15 0.25
C ASP A 108 2.13 -21.57 1.02
N GLU A 109 2.27 -22.38 2.08
CA GLU A 109 1.15 -22.81 2.92
C GLU A 109 0.53 -21.66 3.73
N GLU A 110 1.37 -20.76 4.25
CA GLU A 110 0.92 -19.57 4.98
C GLU A 110 0.22 -18.58 4.05
N MET A 111 0.79 -18.31 2.87
CA MET A 111 0.17 -17.46 1.86
C MET A 111 -1.16 -18.05 1.37
N LEU A 112 -1.22 -19.35 1.10
CA LEU A 112 -2.47 -20.02 0.72
C LEU A 112 -3.56 -19.86 1.79
N ARG A 113 -3.21 -20.05 3.07
CA ARG A 113 -4.16 -19.80 4.19
C ARG A 113 -4.56 -18.33 4.23
N GLY A 114 -3.61 -17.41 4.07
CA GLY A 114 -3.83 -15.97 4.04
C GLY A 114 -4.84 -15.55 2.96
N ILE A 115 -4.75 -16.13 1.75
CA ILE A 115 -5.73 -15.90 0.67
C ILE A 115 -7.13 -16.35 1.08
N ARG A 116 -7.26 -17.55 1.64
CA ARG A 116 -8.57 -18.12 2.03
C ARG A 116 -9.29 -17.30 3.11
N VAL A 117 -8.54 -16.68 4.02
CA VAL A 117 -9.11 -15.83 5.08
C VAL A 117 -9.16 -14.34 4.70
N GLY A 118 -8.77 -13.98 3.47
CA GLY A 118 -8.77 -12.61 2.98
C GLY A 118 -7.69 -11.70 3.56
N MET A 119 -6.63 -12.27 4.17
CA MET A 119 -5.48 -11.53 4.69
C MET A 119 -4.40 -11.26 3.64
N LEU A 120 -4.44 -11.96 2.49
CA LEU A 120 -3.57 -11.76 1.34
C LEU A 120 -4.43 -11.72 0.08
N GLU A 121 -4.06 -10.89 -0.90
CA GLU A 121 -4.86 -10.70 -2.12
C GLU A 121 -4.42 -11.63 -3.26
N MET A 122 -3.12 -11.87 -3.39
CA MET A 122 -2.56 -12.65 -4.48
C MET A 122 -1.29 -13.39 -4.04
N PHE A 123 -1.08 -14.58 -4.60
CA PHE A 123 0.20 -15.29 -4.49
C PHE A 123 0.39 -16.19 -5.70
N GLN A 124 1.63 -16.49 -6.02
CA GLN A 124 1.98 -17.50 -7.00
C GLN A 124 2.59 -18.72 -6.27
N PRO A 125 1.87 -19.85 -6.19
CA PRO A 125 2.40 -21.05 -5.55
C PRO A 125 3.56 -21.65 -6.36
N SER A 126 4.49 -22.31 -5.66
CA SER A 126 5.42 -23.27 -6.25
C SER A 126 4.70 -24.62 -6.44
N THR A 127 5.02 -25.65 -5.64
CA THR A 127 4.41 -26.99 -5.72
C THR A 127 3.63 -27.31 -4.44
N ILE A 128 2.45 -26.70 -4.26
CA ILE A 128 1.59 -26.99 -3.09
C ILE A 128 0.13 -27.28 -3.43
N MET A 129 -0.27 -27.21 -4.70
CA MET A 129 -1.69 -27.30 -5.09
C MET A 129 -2.32 -28.68 -4.81
N SER A 130 -1.51 -29.74 -4.68
CA SER A 130 -1.98 -31.06 -4.23
C SER A 130 -2.55 -31.06 -2.81
N THR A 131 -2.15 -30.11 -1.96
CA THR A 131 -2.72 -29.88 -0.62
C THR A 131 -4.10 -29.21 -0.68
N VAL A 132 -4.41 -28.54 -1.79
CA VAL A 132 -5.72 -27.92 -2.07
C VAL A 132 -6.67 -28.96 -2.65
N ASP A 133 -6.23 -29.70 -3.66
CA ASP A 133 -6.95 -30.83 -4.25
C ASP A 133 -5.94 -31.91 -4.67
N PRO A 134 -6.07 -33.16 -4.21
CA PRO A 134 -5.20 -34.26 -4.63
C PRO A 134 -5.08 -34.42 -6.14
N LYS A 135 -6.12 -34.03 -6.91
CA LYS A 135 -6.10 -34.10 -8.38
C LYS A 135 -5.00 -33.24 -9.01
N PHE A 136 -4.53 -32.17 -8.36
CA PHE A 136 -3.39 -31.39 -8.85
C PHE A 136 -2.08 -32.17 -8.87
N GLY A 137 -2.00 -33.31 -8.16
CA GLY A 137 -0.88 -34.24 -8.26
C GLY A 137 -0.64 -34.77 -9.67
N VAL A 138 -1.64 -34.69 -10.57
CA VAL A 138 -1.47 -35.02 -11.99
C VAL A 138 -0.33 -34.22 -12.62
N PHE A 139 -0.16 -32.95 -12.27
CA PHE A 139 0.86 -32.07 -12.85
C PHE A 139 2.29 -32.39 -12.39
N GLU A 140 2.45 -33.24 -11.37
CA GLU A 140 3.75 -33.71 -10.90
C GLU A 140 4.17 -35.05 -11.57
N MET A 141 3.33 -35.61 -12.43
CA MET A 141 3.67 -36.87 -13.12
C MET A 141 4.83 -36.68 -14.10
N PRO A 142 5.82 -37.60 -14.11
CA PRO A 142 6.95 -37.51 -15.01
C PRO A 142 6.49 -37.66 -16.47
N TYR A 143 7.07 -36.86 -17.36
CA TYR A 143 6.83 -36.88 -18.81
C TYR A 143 5.37 -36.60 -19.23
N LEU A 144 4.54 -36.02 -18.35
CA LEU A 144 3.16 -35.64 -18.69
C LEU A 144 3.11 -34.64 -19.86
N PHE A 145 3.99 -33.64 -19.83
CA PHE A 145 4.06 -32.60 -20.84
C PHE A 145 5.17 -32.88 -21.86
N LYS A 146 4.84 -32.70 -23.14
CA LYS A 146 5.76 -32.96 -24.26
C LYS A 146 6.62 -31.73 -24.55
N ASP A 147 5.98 -30.57 -24.53
CA ASP A 147 6.56 -29.27 -24.84
C ASP A 147 5.65 -28.16 -24.28
N ARG A 148 6.09 -26.91 -24.42
CA ARG A 148 5.35 -25.72 -23.99
C ARG A 148 4.02 -25.53 -24.72
N ALA A 149 3.90 -25.99 -25.96
CA ALA A 149 2.64 -25.91 -26.71
C ALA A 149 1.60 -26.88 -26.14
N HIS A 150 2.03 -28.06 -25.67
CA HIS A 150 1.19 -28.99 -24.95
C HIS A 150 0.71 -28.39 -23.62
N ILE A 151 1.60 -27.75 -22.86
CA ILE A 151 1.24 -27.05 -21.60
C ILE A 151 0.17 -25.99 -21.86
N LYS A 152 0.37 -25.15 -22.90
CA LYS A 152 -0.62 -24.13 -23.28
C LYS A 152 -1.98 -24.74 -23.63
N LYS A 153 -2.00 -25.80 -24.44
CA LYS A 153 -3.24 -26.50 -24.79
C LYS A 153 -3.96 -27.03 -23.55
N VAL A 154 -3.23 -27.62 -22.60
CA VAL A 154 -3.80 -28.12 -21.34
C VAL A 154 -4.35 -26.98 -20.47
N ALA A 155 -3.68 -25.83 -20.42
CA ALA A 155 -4.16 -24.65 -19.69
C ALA A 155 -5.49 -24.11 -20.23
N GLU A 156 -5.68 -24.21 -21.55
CA GLU A 156 -6.84 -23.71 -22.30
C GLU A 156 -7.93 -24.78 -22.50
N ASP A 157 -7.65 -26.04 -22.13
CA ASP A 157 -8.56 -27.16 -22.35
C ASP A 157 -9.78 -27.08 -21.40
N ALA A 158 -10.97 -27.16 -21.98
CA ALA A 158 -12.23 -27.03 -21.25
C ALA A 158 -12.45 -28.17 -20.25
N GLN A 159 -12.05 -29.41 -20.58
CA GLN A 159 -12.21 -30.55 -19.68
C GLN A 159 -11.27 -30.43 -18.49
N VAL A 160 -10.02 -30.00 -18.73
CA VAL A 160 -9.04 -29.73 -17.67
C VAL A 160 -9.55 -28.62 -16.76
N ARG A 161 -10.06 -27.53 -17.34
CA ARG A 161 -10.61 -26.41 -16.59
C ARG A 161 -11.76 -26.85 -15.67
N THR A 162 -12.74 -27.56 -16.21
CA THR A 162 -13.89 -28.04 -15.43
C THR A 162 -13.49 -29.05 -14.37
N ALA A 163 -12.54 -29.94 -14.66
CA ALA A 163 -12.13 -30.99 -13.73
C ALA A 163 -11.22 -30.49 -12.59
N LEU A 164 -10.37 -29.48 -12.84
CA LEU A 164 -9.33 -29.04 -11.90
C LEU A 164 -9.46 -27.59 -11.44
N PHE A 165 -9.82 -26.65 -12.33
CA PHE A 165 -9.72 -25.22 -12.04
C PHE A 165 -11.00 -24.61 -11.51
N ASP A 166 -12.16 -24.94 -12.08
CA ASP A 166 -13.45 -24.40 -11.63
C ASP A 166 -13.76 -24.74 -10.14
N PRO A 167 -13.43 -25.95 -9.61
CA PRO A 167 -13.60 -26.28 -8.20
C PRO A 167 -12.73 -25.46 -7.22
N LEU A 168 -11.73 -24.72 -7.70
CA LEU A 168 -10.91 -23.87 -6.82
C LEU A 168 -11.72 -22.76 -6.15
N SER A 169 -12.78 -22.28 -6.82
CA SER A 169 -13.65 -21.23 -6.29
C SER A 169 -14.35 -21.65 -4.99
N GLU A 170 -14.81 -22.90 -4.91
CA GLU A 170 -15.39 -23.52 -3.71
C GLU A 170 -14.37 -23.63 -2.57
N LYS A 171 -13.08 -23.60 -2.89
CA LYS A 171 -11.95 -23.67 -1.94
C LYS A 171 -11.42 -22.28 -1.56
N GLY A 172 -12.14 -21.23 -1.90
CA GLY A 172 -11.78 -19.83 -1.61
C GLY A 172 -10.65 -19.30 -2.48
N LEU A 173 -10.44 -19.88 -3.67
CA LEU A 173 -9.35 -19.51 -4.57
C LEU A 173 -9.88 -19.13 -5.94
N ARG A 174 -9.37 -18.03 -6.48
CA ARG A 174 -9.62 -17.63 -7.86
C ARG A 174 -8.36 -17.81 -8.69
N LEU A 175 -8.39 -18.74 -9.64
CA LEU A 175 -7.30 -18.92 -10.60
C LEU A 175 -7.28 -17.75 -11.59
N LEU A 176 -6.13 -17.10 -11.73
CA LEU A 176 -5.90 -16.03 -12.71
C LEU A 176 -5.23 -16.54 -13.99
N GLY A 177 -4.39 -17.56 -13.87
CA GLY A 177 -3.70 -18.19 -14.98
C GLY A 177 -2.84 -19.34 -14.50
N MET A 178 -2.46 -20.20 -15.45
CA MET A 178 -1.48 -21.24 -15.23
C MET A 178 -0.10 -20.73 -15.66
N TRP A 179 0.93 -21.07 -14.90
CA TRP A 179 2.31 -20.72 -15.20
C TRP A 179 3.17 -21.99 -15.16
N GLU A 180 4.37 -21.94 -15.77
CA GLU A 180 5.33 -23.04 -15.71
C GLU A 180 6.61 -22.61 -15.00
N ASN A 181 7.13 -23.48 -14.13
CA ASN A 181 8.44 -23.32 -13.50
C ASN A 181 9.59 -23.93 -14.35
N GLY A 182 9.25 -24.52 -15.50
CA GLY A 182 10.19 -25.21 -16.39
C GLY A 182 10.28 -26.72 -16.17
N PHE A 183 10.95 -27.40 -17.10
CA PHE A 183 11.20 -28.84 -17.03
C PHE A 183 12.33 -29.14 -16.04
N ARG A 184 12.10 -30.09 -15.12
CA ARG A 184 13.12 -30.55 -14.18
C ARG A 184 14.13 -31.43 -14.91
N VAL A 185 15.40 -31.06 -14.86
CA VAL A 185 16.52 -31.80 -15.47
C VAL A 185 17.51 -32.19 -14.37
N ILE A 186 17.94 -33.44 -14.36
CA ILE A 186 19.06 -33.89 -13.53
C ILE A 186 20.33 -33.74 -14.37
N THR A 187 21.27 -32.96 -13.87
CA THR A 187 22.59 -32.73 -14.47
C THR A 187 23.67 -33.23 -13.52
N ASN A 188 24.71 -33.88 -14.05
CA ASN A 188 25.88 -34.41 -13.34
C ASN A 188 27.13 -33.62 -13.76
#